data_AF-A0AA37UP19-F1
#
_entry.id   AF-A0AA37UP19-F1
#
_cell.length_a   1.000
_cell.length_b   1.000
_cell.length_c   1.000
_cell.angle_alpha   90.00
_cell.angle_beta   90.00
_cell.angle_gamma   90.00
#
_symmetry.space_group_name_H-M   'P 1'
#
loop_
_entity.id
_entity.type
_entity.pdbx_description
1 polymer ?
#
loop_
_entity_poly.entity_id
_entity_poly.type
_entity_poly.pdbx_seq_one_letter_code
_entity_poly.pdbx_strand_id
1 'polypeptide(L)'
;MNDVPWEELPHDDYGPALLATIWALVAVAGSFIGLRIYCKFSRGRGLWLDDHVLIASWCALLALGTFVTIDVSYDFGKHNWDITPGNWSWLLLHANLAGSFSIIAAAWSKTSFALTLLRITRESSDRWMKWLVWFIIVSINIALGFNVLFTWIQCWPVEKTWRTASTPGTCWPKSIMMKYNVFTASYSGAMDIFLAILPWKIIWGLTMTKREKLGVLIAMSMGVL
;
A
#
# COMPACT_ATOMS: atom_id res chain seq x y z
N MET A 1 -29.10 -17.56 -11.99
CA MET A 1 -28.59 -16.32 -12.60
C MET A 1 -28.15 -16.62 -14.03
N ASN A 2 -28.99 -17.33 -14.81
CA ASN A 2 -28.63 -17.94 -16.10
C ASN A 2 -29.56 -17.54 -17.25
N ASP A 3 -30.40 -16.51 -17.10
CA ASP A 3 -31.48 -16.23 -18.07
C ASP A 3 -31.50 -14.77 -18.57
N VAL A 4 -30.43 -13.99 -18.38
CA VAL A 4 -30.31 -12.65 -18.97
C VAL A 4 -29.53 -12.73 -20.30
N PRO A 5 -30.12 -12.29 -21.43
CA PRO A 5 -29.41 -12.17 -22.70
C PRO A 5 -28.18 -11.27 -22.57
N TRP A 6 -27.09 -11.59 -23.26
CA TRP A 6 -25.82 -10.85 -23.19
C TRP A 6 -25.93 -9.38 -23.61
N GLU A 7 -26.97 -9.02 -24.37
CA GLU A 7 -27.26 -7.65 -24.84
C GLU A 7 -27.84 -6.74 -23.74
N GLU A 8 -28.40 -7.29 -22.66
CA GLU A 8 -28.99 -6.51 -21.55
C GLU A 8 -28.02 -6.30 -20.39
N LEU A 9 -26.78 -6.79 -20.53
CA LEU A 9 -25.77 -6.72 -19.48
C LEU A 9 -25.10 -5.33 -19.49
N PRO A 10 -24.84 -4.74 -18.33
CA PRO A 10 -24.16 -3.45 -18.27
C PRO A 10 -22.72 -3.59 -18.81
N HIS A 11 -22.41 -2.81 -19.84
CA HIS A 11 -21.08 -2.70 -20.45
C HIS A 11 -20.32 -1.47 -19.92
N ASP A 12 -20.44 -1.19 -18.63
CA ASP A 12 -19.79 -0.03 -18.01
C ASP A 12 -18.27 -0.25 -17.92
N ASP A 13 -17.51 0.71 -18.45
CA ASP A 13 -16.04 0.71 -18.46
C ASP A 13 -15.48 1.59 -17.32
N TYR A 14 -15.03 0.96 -16.23
CA TYR A 14 -14.45 1.67 -15.08
C TYR A 14 -12.92 1.87 -15.18
N GLY A 15 -12.29 1.35 -16.23
CA GLY A 15 -10.84 1.45 -16.47
C GLY A 15 -10.28 2.88 -16.46
N PRO A 16 -10.88 3.85 -17.18
CA PRO A 16 -10.41 5.24 -17.20
C PRO A 16 -10.49 5.91 -15.82
N ALA A 17 -11.54 5.63 -15.04
CA ALA A 17 -11.70 6.17 -13.70
C ALA A 17 -10.65 5.62 -12.72
N LEU A 18 -10.33 4.33 -12.82
CA LEU A 18 -9.24 3.70 -12.06
C LEU A 18 -7.89 4.34 -12.37
N LEU A 19 -7.58 4.55 -13.66
CA LEU A 19 -6.32 5.19 -14.07
C LEU A 19 -6.22 6.62 -13.59
N ALA A 20 -7.29 7.41 -13.75
CA ALA A 20 -7.33 8.79 -13.27
C ALA A 20 -7.05 8.86 -11.77
N THR A 21 -7.66 7.96 -10.98
CA THR A 21 -7.48 7.91 -9.52
C THR A 21 -6.06 7.55 -9.13
N ILE A 22 -5.48 6.52 -9.75
CA ILE A 22 -4.13 6.04 -9.40
C ILE A 22 -3.08 7.09 -9.77
N TRP A 23 -3.12 7.64 -10.97
CA TRP A 23 -2.17 8.65 -11.41
C TRP A 23 -2.31 9.96 -10.63
N ALA A 24 -3.52 10.35 -10.22
CA ALA A 24 -3.72 11.48 -9.32
C ALA A 24 -3.05 11.25 -7.95
N LEU A 25 -3.27 10.08 -7.34
CA LEU A 25 -2.65 9.72 -6.06
C LEU A 25 -1.12 9.66 -6.14
N VAL A 26 -0.56 9.10 -7.21
CA VAL A 26 0.88 9.06 -7.47
C VAL A 26 1.47 10.46 -7.59
N ALA A 27 0.79 11.36 -8.33
CA ALA A 27 1.23 12.74 -8.50
C ALA A 27 1.19 13.52 -7.19
N VAL A 28 0.12 13.37 -6.41
CA VAL A 28 -0.02 13.98 -5.09
C VAL A 28 1.08 13.47 -4.15
N ALA A 29 1.28 12.15 -4.05
CA ALA A 29 2.34 11.57 -3.22
C ALA A 29 3.74 12.05 -3.65
N GLY A 30 4.00 12.11 -4.95
CA GLY A 30 5.26 12.60 -5.52
C GLY A 30 5.52 14.07 -5.17
N SER A 31 4.48 14.91 -5.19
CA SER A 31 4.58 16.31 -4.81
C SER A 31 4.99 16.51 -3.35
N PHE A 32 4.42 15.72 -2.42
CA PHE A 32 4.79 15.76 -1.00
C PHE A 32 6.22 15.29 -0.74
N ILE A 33 6.67 14.23 -1.43
CA ILE A 33 8.05 13.74 -1.33
C ILE A 33 9.02 14.78 -1.90
N GLY A 34 8.68 15.37 -3.05
CA GLY A 34 9.45 16.46 -3.66
C GLY A 34 9.61 17.65 -2.71
N LEU A 35 8.52 18.08 -2.08
CA LEU A 35 8.55 19.15 -1.08
C LEU A 35 9.40 18.78 0.13
N ARG A 36 9.33 17.53 0.61
CA ARG A 36 10.13 17.02 1.73
C ARG A 36 11.62 17.05 1.42
N ILE A 37 12.01 16.60 0.23
CA ILE A 37 13.40 16.63 -0.25
C ILE A 37 13.88 18.08 -0.41
N TYR A 38 13.07 18.94 -1.03
CA TYR A 38 13.37 20.37 -1.20
C TYR A 38 13.61 21.07 0.14
N CYS A 39 12.73 20.86 1.13
CA CYS A 39 12.87 21.41 2.48
C CYS A 39 14.15 20.94 3.18
N LYS A 40 14.58 19.69 2.95
CA LYS A 40 15.82 19.15 3.53
C LYS A 40 17.06 19.74 2.87
N PHE A 41 17.05 19.82 1.54
CA PHE A 41 18.14 20.38 0.75
C PHE A 41 18.33 21.89 1.05
N SER A 42 17.23 22.65 1.12
CA SER A 42 17.23 24.06 1.51
C SER A 42 17.79 24.30 2.91
N ARG A 43 17.62 23.35 3.83
CA ARG A 43 18.16 23.40 5.22
C ARG A 43 19.54 22.76 5.35
N GLY A 44 20.20 22.39 4.25
CA GLY A 44 21.54 21.79 4.22
C GLY A 44 21.66 20.44 4.93
N ARG A 45 20.55 19.71 5.12
CA ARG A 45 20.55 18.40 5.79
C ARG A 45 20.64 17.28 4.76
N GLY A 46 21.59 16.36 4.95
CA GLY A 46 21.76 15.18 4.09
C GLY A 46 20.52 14.27 4.05
N LEU A 47 20.44 13.45 3.00
CA LEU A 47 19.41 12.41 2.86
C LEU A 47 19.70 11.28 3.83
N TRP A 48 18.68 10.85 4.56
CA TRP A 48 18.83 9.77 5.52
C TRP A 48 18.20 8.47 5.00
N LEU A 49 18.49 7.33 5.66
CA LEU A 49 17.88 6.03 5.32
C LEU A 49 16.34 6.06 5.26
N ASP A 50 15.71 6.85 6.14
CA ASP A 50 14.27 7.08 6.13
C ASP A 50 13.76 7.64 4.78
N ASP A 51 14.46 8.63 4.22
CA ASP A 51 14.07 9.24 2.94
C ASP A 51 14.27 8.27 1.77
N HIS A 52 15.27 7.40 1.84
CA HIS A 52 15.49 6.36 0.82
C HIS A 52 14.36 5.33 0.83
N VAL A 53 13.88 4.92 2.01
CA VAL A 53 12.74 4.01 2.14
C VAL A 53 11.45 4.67 1.61
N LEU A 54 11.27 5.97 1.85
CA LEU A 54 10.13 6.73 1.33
C LEU A 54 10.18 6.89 -0.19
N ILE A 55 11.36 7.15 -0.77
CA ILE A 55 11.52 7.20 -2.23
C ILE A 55 11.26 5.82 -2.82
N ALA A 56 11.74 4.75 -2.17
CA ALA A 56 11.50 3.38 -2.61
C ALA A 56 10.01 3.02 -2.57
N SER A 57 9.24 3.47 -1.56
CA SER A 57 7.79 3.27 -1.52
C SER A 57 7.07 3.98 -2.66
N TRP A 58 7.51 5.19 -3.02
CA TRP A 58 6.95 5.92 -4.17
C TRP A 58 7.30 5.28 -5.51
N CYS A 59 8.51 4.75 -5.66
CA CYS A 59 8.87 3.94 -6.83
C CYS A 59 8.00 2.68 -6.94
N ALA A 60 7.67 2.04 -5.82
CA ALA A 60 6.75 0.90 -5.80
C ALA A 60 5.30 1.32 -6.17
N LEU A 61 4.85 2.51 -5.75
CA LEU A 61 3.56 3.10 -6.20
C LEU A 61 3.54 3.39 -7.70
N LEU A 62 4.66 3.88 -8.26
CA LEU A 62 4.79 4.07 -9.70
C LEU A 62 4.71 2.73 -10.44
N ALA A 63 5.42 1.71 -9.96
CA ALA A 63 5.34 0.37 -10.52
C ALA A 63 3.89 -0.15 -10.51
N LEU A 64 3.18 -0.02 -9.37
CA LEU A 64 1.76 -0.32 -9.28
C LEU A 64 0.95 0.42 -10.37
N GLY A 65 1.13 1.72 -10.54
CA GLY A 65 0.43 2.50 -11.56
C GLY A 65 0.68 2.01 -12.98
N THR A 66 1.92 1.61 -13.29
CA THR A 66 2.25 1.02 -14.59
C THR A 66 1.59 -0.34 -14.81
N PHE A 67 1.58 -1.21 -13.80
CA PHE A 67 0.92 -2.52 -13.90
C PHE A 67 -0.58 -2.37 -14.08
N VAL A 68 -1.23 -1.47 -13.35
CA VAL A 68 -2.67 -1.22 -13.52
C VAL A 68 -2.99 -0.59 -14.87
N THR A 69 -2.10 0.23 -15.43
CA THR A 69 -2.26 0.75 -16.79
C THR A 69 -2.22 -0.38 -17.83
N ILE A 70 -1.33 -1.36 -17.63
CA ILE A 70 -1.28 -2.56 -18.46
C ILE A 70 -2.54 -3.41 -18.26
N ASP A 71 -3.01 -3.59 -17.02
CA ASP A 71 -4.24 -4.33 -16.73
C ASP A 71 -5.45 -3.70 -17.44
N VAL A 72 -5.63 -2.39 -17.36
CA VAL A 72 -6.73 -1.69 -18.05
C VAL A 72 -6.63 -1.84 -19.57
N SER A 73 -5.42 -1.96 -20.12
CA SER A 73 -5.23 -2.24 -21.56
C SER A 73 -5.65 -3.66 -21.97
N TYR A 74 -5.74 -4.59 -21.01
CA TYR A 74 -6.28 -5.95 -21.15
C TYR A 74 -7.75 -6.05 -20.69
N ASP A 75 -8.53 -4.96 -20.82
CA ASP A 75 -9.94 -4.88 -20.45
C ASP A 75 -10.23 -5.02 -18.94
N PHE A 76 -9.23 -4.75 -18.08
CA PHE A 76 -9.46 -4.68 -16.64
C PHE A 76 -10.34 -3.46 -16.30
N GLY A 77 -11.46 -3.71 -15.62
CA GLY A 77 -12.48 -2.69 -15.34
C GLY A 77 -13.75 -2.83 -16.17
N LYS A 78 -13.80 -3.78 -17.11
CA LYS A 78 -15.03 -4.25 -17.78
C LYS A 78 -15.64 -5.41 -17.02
N HIS A 79 -16.91 -5.72 -17.29
CA HIS A 79 -17.57 -6.85 -16.65
C HIS A 79 -16.97 -8.18 -17.11
N ASN A 80 -17.07 -9.20 -16.24
CA ASN A 80 -16.42 -10.51 -16.39
C ASN A 80 -16.69 -11.24 -17.72
N TRP A 81 -17.78 -10.88 -18.41
CA TRP A 81 -18.24 -11.44 -19.69
C TRP A 81 -17.67 -10.75 -20.93
N ASP A 82 -17.13 -9.53 -20.81
CA ASP A 82 -16.52 -8.79 -21.93
C ASP A 82 -15.00 -9.02 -22.05
N ILE A 83 -14.43 -9.81 -21.13
CA ILE A 83 -12.98 -10.02 -21.05
C ILE A 83 -12.57 -11.11 -22.05
N THR A 84 -11.64 -10.77 -22.95
CA THR A 84 -11.10 -11.71 -23.93
C THR A 84 -10.46 -12.95 -23.25
N PRO A 85 -10.94 -14.18 -23.51
CA PRO A 85 -10.53 -15.41 -22.81
C PRO A 85 -9.03 -15.73 -22.93
N GLY A 86 -8.35 -15.29 -23.99
CA GLY A 86 -6.92 -15.53 -24.21
C GLY A 86 -5.98 -14.73 -23.28
N ASN A 87 -6.43 -13.57 -22.77
CA ASN A 87 -5.57 -12.65 -22.00
C ASN A 87 -5.74 -12.78 -20.49
N TRP A 88 -6.71 -13.58 -20.02
CA TRP A 88 -7.02 -13.77 -18.61
C TRP A 88 -5.82 -14.15 -17.75
N SER A 89 -4.92 -14.97 -18.29
CA SER A 89 -3.75 -15.42 -17.54
C SER A 89 -2.74 -14.30 -17.31
N TRP A 90 -2.49 -13.48 -18.33
CA TRP A 90 -1.62 -12.31 -18.20
C TRP A 90 -2.22 -11.26 -17.29
N LEU A 91 -3.52 -11.03 -17.39
CA LEU A 91 -4.27 -10.12 -16.52
C LEU A 91 -4.17 -10.52 -15.05
N LEU A 92 -4.39 -11.80 -14.73
CA LEU A 92 -4.27 -12.30 -13.36
C LEU A 92 -2.84 -12.14 -12.81
N LEU A 93 -1.81 -12.38 -13.63
CA LEU A 93 -0.43 -12.21 -13.20
C LEU A 93 -0.11 -10.74 -12.88
N HIS A 94 -0.47 -9.82 -13.77
CA HIS A 94 -0.23 -8.40 -13.60
C HIS A 94 -1.02 -7.83 -12.41
N ALA A 95 -2.27 -8.24 -12.22
CA ALA A 95 -3.07 -7.86 -11.06
C ALA A 95 -2.47 -8.37 -9.72
N ASN A 96 -1.94 -9.59 -9.68
CA ASN A 96 -1.25 -10.11 -8.48
C ASN A 96 0.07 -9.38 -8.20
N LEU A 97 0.81 -9.02 -9.25
CA LEU A 97 2.02 -8.19 -9.14
C LEU A 97 1.66 -6.79 -8.63
N ALA A 98 0.67 -6.13 -9.23
CA ALA A 98 0.13 -4.85 -8.80
C ALA A 98 -0.24 -4.88 -7.31
N GLY A 99 -1.05 -5.85 -6.88
CA GLY A 99 -1.41 -6.04 -5.48
C GLY A 99 -0.19 -6.19 -4.56
N SER A 100 0.80 -6.98 -4.97
CA SER A 100 2.05 -7.16 -4.21
C SER A 100 2.82 -5.84 -4.06
N PHE A 101 2.99 -5.08 -5.14
CA PHE A 101 3.65 -3.77 -5.10
C PHE A 101 2.88 -2.75 -4.25
N SER A 102 1.54 -2.78 -4.28
CA SER A 102 0.71 -1.94 -3.42
C SER A 102 0.94 -2.23 -1.94
N ILE A 103 0.98 -3.52 -1.55
CA ILE A 103 1.21 -3.95 -0.17
C ILE A 103 2.61 -3.55 0.29
N ILE A 104 3.64 -3.75 -0.55
CA ILE A 104 5.03 -3.34 -0.26
C ILE A 104 5.14 -1.83 -0.11
N ALA A 105 4.51 -1.06 -1.00
CA ALA A 105 4.51 0.40 -0.93
C ALA A 105 3.85 0.89 0.36
N ALA A 106 2.72 0.30 0.75
CA ALA A 106 2.04 0.61 2.01
C ALA A 106 2.92 0.29 3.23
N ALA A 107 3.59 -0.87 3.22
CA ALA A 107 4.52 -1.26 4.28
C ALA A 107 5.67 -0.27 4.40
N TRP A 108 6.35 0.07 3.29
CA TRP A 108 7.48 1.00 3.31
C TRP A 108 7.09 2.44 3.66
N SER A 109 5.90 2.89 3.23
CA SER A 109 5.39 4.20 3.64
C SER A 109 5.21 4.29 5.16
N LYS A 110 4.58 3.27 5.76
CA LYS A 110 4.42 3.15 7.21
C LYS A 110 5.76 3.05 7.94
N THR A 111 6.73 2.29 7.42
CA THR A 111 8.05 2.19 8.06
C THR A 111 8.81 3.51 8.01
N SER A 112 8.81 4.24 6.90
CA SER A 112 9.41 5.57 6.85
C SER A 112 8.75 6.50 7.86
N PHE A 113 7.42 6.53 7.93
CA PHE A 113 6.75 7.37 8.93
C PHE A 113 7.14 6.99 10.37
N ALA A 114 7.13 5.70 10.70
CA ALA A 114 7.54 5.20 12.01
C ALA A 114 9.02 5.50 12.33
N LEU A 115 9.92 5.40 11.35
CA LEU A 115 11.34 5.77 11.51
C LEU A 115 11.51 7.28 11.71
N THR A 116 10.71 8.10 11.03
CA THR A 116 10.67 9.55 11.22
C THR A 116 10.25 9.87 12.67
N LEU A 117 9.19 9.22 13.16
CA LEU A 117 8.73 9.36 14.55
C LEU A 117 9.82 8.93 15.54
N LEU A 118 10.46 7.78 15.33
CA LEU A 118 11.50 7.26 16.21
C LEU A 118 12.67 8.24 16.37
N ARG A 119 12.97 9.02 15.33
CA ARG A 119 13.99 10.08 15.40
C ARG A 119 13.55 11.27 16.23
N ILE A 120 12.30 11.70 16.09
CA ILE A 120 11.73 12.77 16.91
C ILE A 120 11.72 12.33 18.38
N THR A 121 11.32 11.09 18.67
CA THR A 121 11.36 10.50 20.02
C THR A 121 12.77 10.22 20.51
N ARG A 122 13.81 10.23 19.65
CA ARG A 122 15.18 9.99 20.11
C ARG A 122 15.68 11.10 21.02
N GLU A 123 15.22 12.32 20.78
CA GLU A 123 15.45 13.51 21.62
C GLU A 123 14.77 13.37 22.99
N SER A 124 13.60 12.73 23.07
CA SER A 124 12.94 12.43 24.34
C SER A 124 13.54 11.17 24.99
N SER A 125 13.92 11.24 26.26
CA SER A 125 14.62 10.15 26.98
C SER A 125 13.74 8.93 27.33
N ASP A 126 12.68 8.63 26.56
CA ASP A 126 11.75 7.54 26.86
C ASP A 126 12.11 6.27 26.06
N ARG A 127 12.75 5.30 26.74
CA ARG A 127 13.19 4.03 26.12
C ARG A 127 12.04 3.09 25.78
N TRP A 128 10.92 3.17 26.50
CA TRP A 128 9.75 2.31 26.27
C TRP A 128 9.12 2.59 24.91
N MET A 129 9.04 3.85 24.52
CA MET A 129 8.43 4.28 23.28
C MET A 129 9.22 3.84 22.04
N LYS A 130 10.55 3.81 22.13
CA LYS A 130 11.43 3.29 21.08
C LYS A 130 11.17 1.81 20.81
N TRP A 131 11.01 1.01 21.86
CA TRP A 131 10.67 -0.41 21.75
C TRP A 131 9.29 -0.63 21.12
N LEU A 132 8.28 0.16 21.50
CA LEU A 132 6.95 0.09 20.89
C LEU A 132 6.98 0.40 19.39
N VAL A 133 7.68 1.45 18.97
CA VAL A 133 7.77 1.81 17.55
C VAL A 133 8.50 0.73 16.74
N TRP A 134 9.57 0.14 17.29
CA TRP A 134 10.27 -0.97 16.63
C TRP A 134 9.39 -2.21 16.51
N PHE A 135 8.60 -2.51 17.55
CA PHE A 135 7.62 -3.59 17.53
C PHE A 135 6.55 -3.36 16.45
N ILE A 136 6.03 -2.13 16.31
CA ILE A 136 5.07 -1.77 15.27
C ILE A 136 5.68 -1.96 13.87
N ILE A 137 6.91 -1.48 13.64
CA ILE A 137 7.60 -1.65 12.36
C ILE A 137 7.73 -3.14 12.02
N VAL A 138 8.29 -3.95 12.93
CA VAL A 138 8.51 -5.37 12.68
C VAL A 138 7.19 -6.10 12.45
N SER A 139 6.19 -5.86 13.29
CA SER A 139 4.91 -6.54 13.20
C SER A 139 4.13 -6.22 11.91
N ILE A 140 4.14 -4.97 11.45
CA ILE A 140 3.57 -4.57 10.15
C ILE A 140 4.29 -5.27 9.00
N ASN A 141 5.63 -5.22 8.95
CA ASN A 141 6.37 -5.81 7.84
C ASN A 141 6.19 -7.33 7.78
N ILE A 142 6.11 -7.99 8.93
CA ILE A 142 5.81 -9.42 9.01
C ILE A 142 4.40 -9.69 8.49
N ALA A 143 3.38 -8.98 8.98
CA ALA A 143 1.99 -9.21 8.59
C ALA A 143 1.74 -8.97 7.09
N LEU A 144 2.27 -7.87 6.54
CA LEU A 144 2.14 -7.58 5.11
C LEU A 144 3.04 -8.48 4.25
N GLY A 145 4.23 -8.84 4.73
CA GLY A 145 5.14 -9.76 4.04
C GLY A 145 4.53 -11.16 3.89
N PHE A 146 3.92 -11.69 4.95
CA PHE A 146 3.17 -12.95 4.88
C PHE A 146 1.98 -12.89 3.91
N ASN A 147 1.32 -11.74 3.81
CA ASN A 147 0.23 -11.54 2.85
C ASN A 147 0.70 -11.65 1.38
N VAL A 148 1.82 -10.99 1.06
CA VAL A 148 2.44 -11.16 -0.27
C VAL A 148 2.82 -12.61 -0.49
N LEU A 149 3.51 -13.25 0.47
CA LEU A 149 3.94 -14.65 0.33
C LEU A 149 2.76 -15.60 0.11
N PHE A 150 1.66 -15.46 0.86
CA PHE A 150 0.48 -16.29 0.67
C PHE A 150 -0.19 -16.06 -0.68
N THR A 151 -0.18 -14.83 -1.21
CA THR A 151 -0.70 -14.54 -2.55
C THR A 151 0.00 -15.34 -3.63
N TRP A 152 1.31 -15.58 -3.49
CA TRP A 152 2.09 -16.38 -4.45
C TRP A 152 2.04 -17.89 -4.18
N ILE A 153 1.96 -18.32 -2.91
CA ILE A 153 2.02 -19.73 -2.52
C ILE A 153 0.62 -20.40 -2.48
N GLN A 154 -0.46 -19.63 -2.70
CA GLN A 154 -1.84 -20.13 -2.61
C GLN A 154 -2.20 -21.31 -3.52
N CYS A 155 -1.44 -21.54 -4.59
CA CYS A 155 -1.66 -22.62 -5.53
C CYS A 155 -0.40 -23.46 -5.71
N TRP A 156 -0.59 -24.78 -5.80
CA TRP A 156 0.44 -25.73 -6.20
C TRP A 156 0.05 -26.39 -7.53
N PRO A 157 0.79 -26.18 -8.62
CA PRO A 157 1.96 -25.30 -8.80
C PRO A 157 1.58 -23.81 -8.83
N VAL A 158 2.54 -22.93 -8.50
CA VAL A 158 2.39 -21.45 -8.48
C VAL A 158 1.83 -20.93 -9.82
N GLU A 159 2.20 -21.59 -10.91
CA GLU A 159 1.74 -21.27 -12.27
C GLU A 159 0.22 -21.29 -12.45
N LYS A 160 -0.49 -22.05 -11.62
CA LYS A 160 -1.95 -22.10 -11.63
C LYS A 160 -2.60 -20.79 -11.16
N THR A 161 -1.87 -19.95 -10.42
CA THR A 161 -2.34 -18.63 -9.98
C THR A 161 -2.69 -17.74 -11.18
N TRP A 162 -1.97 -17.87 -12.29
CA TRP A 162 -2.24 -17.11 -13.51
C TRP A 162 -2.75 -18.00 -14.66
N ARG A 163 -2.28 -19.25 -14.83
CA ARG A 163 -2.77 -20.18 -15.86
C ARG A 163 -3.86 -21.12 -15.33
N THR A 164 -4.99 -20.55 -14.91
CA THR A 164 -6.06 -21.31 -14.24
C THR A 164 -6.67 -22.40 -15.14
N ALA A 165 -6.70 -22.18 -16.46
CA ALA A 165 -7.31 -23.10 -17.43
C ALA A 165 -6.37 -24.21 -17.96
N SER A 166 -5.05 -23.99 -17.95
CA SER A 166 -4.09 -24.89 -18.62
C SER A 166 -3.31 -25.79 -17.67
N THR A 167 -3.31 -25.50 -16.36
CA THR A 167 -2.47 -26.21 -15.39
C THR A 167 -3.30 -26.98 -14.34
N PRO A 168 -3.24 -28.33 -14.31
CA PRO A 168 -3.82 -29.11 -13.22
C PRO A 168 -3.05 -28.85 -11.92
N GLY A 169 -3.78 -28.74 -10.81
CA GLY A 169 -3.20 -28.38 -9.51
C GLY A 169 -4.26 -28.11 -8.45
N THR A 170 -3.85 -27.95 -7.20
CA THR A 170 -4.72 -27.63 -6.07
C THR A 170 -4.43 -26.22 -5.60
N CYS A 171 -5.49 -25.43 -5.39
CA CYS A 171 -5.39 -24.10 -4.79
C CYS A 171 -6.10 -24.12 -3.44
N TRP A 172 -5.64 -23.28 -2.53
CA TRP A 172 -6.34 -23.06 -1.27
C TRP A 172 -7.74 -22.50 -1.54
N PRO A 173 -8.73 -22.84 -0.68
CA PRO A 173 -10.07 -22.31 -0.83
C PRO A 173 -10.06 -20.79 -0.68
N LYS A 174 -10.74 -20.10 -1.61
CA LYS A 174 -10.81 -18.62 -1.67
C LYS A 174 -11.27 -17.99 -0.36
N SER A 175 -12.05 -18.71 0.45
CA SER A 175 -12.51 -18.28 1.77
C SER A 175 -11.37 -18.03 2.76
N ILE A 176 -10.28 -18.82 2.71
CA ILE A 176 -9.12 -18.64 3.60
C ILE A 176 -8.36 -17.38 3.19
N MET A 177 -8.12 -17.19 1.89
CA MET A 177 -7.44 -16.01 1.37
C MET A 177 -8.21 -14.73 1.68
N MET A 178 -9.53 -14.72 1.46
CA MET A 178 -10.36 -13.56 1.77
C MET A 178 -10.33 -13.22 3.27
N LYS A 179 -10.45 -14.21 4.15
CA LYS A 179 -10.37 -13.99 5.61
C LYS A 179 -9.01 -13.41 6.01
N TYR A 180 -7.92 -13.92 5.42
CA TYR A 180 -6.58 -13.44 5.69
C TYR A 180 -6.37 -12.00 5.18
N ASN A 181 -6.82 -11.67 3.97
CA ASN A 181 -6.76 -10.32 3.44
C ASN A 181 -7.53 -9.31 4.29
N VAL A 182 -8.74 -9.67 4.73
CA VAL A 182 -9.53 -8.83 5.64
C VAL A 182 -8.80 -8.62 6.96
N PHE A 183 -8.22 -9.68 7.52
CA PHE A 183 -7.40 -9.57 8.74
C PHE A 183 -6.21 -8.64 8.54
N THR A 184 -5.39 -8.84 7.49
CA THR A 184 -4.23 -7.98 7.20
C THR A 184 -4.63 -6.53 6.98
N ALA A 185 -5.73 -6.28 6.25
CA ALA A 185 -6.24 -4.93 6.01
C ALA A 185 -6.68 -4.25 7.31
N SER A 186 -7.46 -4.95 8.14
CA SER A 186 -7.89 -4.42 9.44
C SER A 186 -6.72 -4.15 10.39
N TYR A 187 -5.72 -5.03 10.40
CA TYR A 187 -4.51 -4.88 11.20
C TYR A 187 -3.66 -3.69 10.74
N SER A 188 -3.48 -3.54 9.42
CA SER A 188 -2.80 -2.40 8.81
C SER A 188 -3.47 -1.07 9.19
N GLY A 189 -4.80 -1.00 9.10
CA GLY A 189 -5.56 0.19 9.51
C GLY A 189 -5.48 0.48 11.01
N ALA A 190 -5.53 -0.55 11.86
CA ALA A 190 -5.32 -0.37 13.30
C ALA A 190 -3.94 0.23 13.60
N MET A 191 -2.91 -0.21 12.86
CA MET A 191 -1.56 0.33 13.00
C MET A 191 -1.43 1.77 12.54
N ASP A 192 -2.17 2.20 11.52
CA ASP A 192 -2.23 3.62 11.13
C ASP A 192 -2.79 4.47 12.28
N ILE A 193 -3.82 4.00 12.98
CA ILE A 193 -4.37 4.68 14.17
C ILE A 193 -3.32 4.76 15.29
N PHE A 194 -2.58 3.69 15.56
CA PHE A 194 -1.51 3.72 16.55
C PHE A 194 -0.41 4.71 16.16
N LEU A 195 0.05 4.69 14.91
CA LEU A 195 1.03 5.64 14.39
C LEU A 195 0.54 7.09 14.45
N ALA A 196 -0.77 7.31 14.28
CA ALA A 196 -1.38 8.63 14.45
C ALA A 196 -1.40 9.09 15.92
N ILE A 197 -1.65 8.21 16.88
CA ILE A 197 -1.73 8.61 18.30
C ILE A 197 -0.35 8.82 18.94
N LEU A 198 0.67 8.10 18.48
CA LEU A 198 2.02 8.10 19.06
C LEU A 198 2.64 9.51 19.22
N PRO A 199 2.72 10.38 18.20
CA PRO A 199 3.28 11.72 18.36
C PRO A 199 2.43 12.63 19.24
N TRP A 200 1.11 12.43 19.34
CA TRP A 200 0.29 13.19 20.29
C TRP A 200 0.75 12.97 21.73
N LYS A 201 1.01 11.71 22.08
CA LYS A 201 1.54 11.33 23.40
C LYS A 201 2.94 11.92 23.65
N ILE A 202 3.79 11.97 22.62
CA ILE A 202 5.14 12.57 22.73
C ILE A 202 5.05 14.07 22.95
N ILE A 203 4.20 14.76 22.20
CA ILE A 203 4.03 16.21 22.27
C ILE A 203 3.46 16.65 23.61
N TRP A 204 2.61 15.84 24.25
CA TRP A 204 2.10 16.14 25.59
C TRP A 204 3.20 16.17 26.67
N GLY A 205 4.31 15.48 26.45
CA GLY A 205 5.45 15.47 27.36
C GLY A 205 6.52 16.54 27.08
N LEU A 206 6.50 17.18 25.90
CA LEU A 206 7.52 18.17 25.49
C LEU A 206 6.92 19.59 25.43
N THR A 207 7.63 20.56 26.00
CA THR A 207 7.34 22.00 25.91
C THR A 207 7.64 22.56 24.51
N MET A 208 6.96 22.05 23.47
CA MET A 208 7.12 22.53 22.09
C MET A 208 6.37 23.84 21.83
N THR A 209 6.92 24.65 20.91
CA THR A 209 6.31 25.91 20.50
C THR A 209 5.04 25.68 19.68
N LYS A 210 4.04 26.58 19.78
CA LYS A 210 2.72 26.41 19.14
C LYS A 210 2.78 26.17 17.63
N ARG A 211 3.84 26.63 16.95
CA ARG A 211 4.07 26.45 15.51
C ARG A 211 4.45 25.00 15.15
N GLU A 212 5.24 24.33 15.99
CA GLU A 212 5.62 22.93 15.80
C GLU A 212 4.43 22.00 16.05
N LYS A 213 3.61 22.33 17.06
CA LYS A 213 2.37 21.61 17.37
C LYS A 213 1.38 21.65 16.20
N LEU A 214 1.26 22.79 15.52
CA LEU A 214 0.40 22.93 14.34
C LEU A 214 0.90 22.11 13.15
N GLY A 215 2.22 22.12 12.89
CA GLY A 215 2.82 21.32 11.82
C GLY A 215 2.61 19.81 12.01
N VAL A 216 2.72 19.32 13.25
CA VAL A 216 2.42 17.92 13.54
C VAL A 216 0.94 17.63 13.39
N LEU A 217 0.06 18.53 13.84
CA LEU A 217 -1.39 18.34 13.74
C LEU A 217 -1.85 18.19 12.28
N ILE A 218 -1.31 19.02 11.37
CA ILE A 218 -1.59 18.94 9.93
C ILE A 218 -1.03 17.64 9.33
N ALA A 219 0.20 17.26 9.70
CA ALA A 219 0.81 16.01 9.22
C ALA A 219 0.04 14.76 9.69
N MET A 220 -0.58 14.82 10.88
CA MET A 220 -1.40 13.74 11.43
C MET A 220 -2.71 13.57 10.67
N SER A 221 -3.41 14.67 10.39
CA SER A 221 -4.67 14.65 9.64
C SER A 221 -4.50 14.05 8.25
N MET A 222 -3.33 14.22 7.65
CA MET A 222 -3.01 13.73 6.31
C MET A 222 -2.60 12.25 6.25
N GLY A 223 -2.24 11.65 7.39
CA GLY A 223 -1.89 10.22 7.46
C GLY A 223 -3.08 9.29 7.76
N VAL A 224 -4.23 9.85 8.15
CA VAL A 224 -5.48 9.11 8.44
C VAL A 224 -6.36 8.95 7.19
N LEU A 225 -6.09 9.73 6.14
CA LEU A 225 -6.84 9.79 4.88
C LEU A 225 -6.09 8.99 3.79
#